data_AF-A0A9D0VEB3-F1
#
_entry.id   AF-A0A9D0VEB3-F1
#
_cell.length_a   1.000
_cell.length_b   1.000
_cell.length_c   1.000
_cell.angle_alpha   90.00
_cell.angle_beta   90.00
_cell.angle_gamma   90.00
#
_symmetry.space_group_name_H-M   'P 1'
#
loop_
_entity.id
_entity.type
_entity.pdbx_description
1 polymer ?
#
loop_
_entity_poly.entity_id
_entity_poly.type
_entity_poly.pdbx_seq_one_letter_code
_entity_poly.pdbx_strand_id
1 'polypeptide(L)'
;MTLFLSIWSQVSLAAPHFLGSPADETVARAAWDAAEACTGRPGRALREIELRYRTIPGGYLGVAHTTDEGQLFRIDLNTDPERHREVLVHEVAHAWVSEGPIALVEGAAELLGDCMVARTPGLATLQFDDGRLLTGLQDLRQWALPGTHHTESLGTIRTDAYIGAARLMRTASLVLPPGALWPSDGLSWEGFEAQLKEAGPGGAKILEALEGGAAAQREALADRDLDGVPALAEALLHTSDQAFDSDGDGWWDGAILGTPPDSVAIPMDGSPVCSGWVPGQGTSVHVYSGGNLRGQDPPRVIARPGSSEPGWRPTHRTGRSWGTTVSLAPTGASILLQLEGSALNTTGAPWARVLGDHLSPDPGCHTTPQATLWAHDRGLVPLIKPLSAQVGEGIKRATERFGPATTRVAIALGGDHSTVEGHIVWLSTEEVRRAVATDKLTELAYLAVSLHHLWSRGERDWRAGEALARSLALEPRASAPEPSPP
;
A
#
# COMPACT_ATOMS: atom_id res chain seq x y z
N MET A 1 -11.69 -58.35 12.67
CA MET A 1 -11.94 -57.04 12.04
C MET A 1 -11.33 -56.01 12.98
N THR A 2 -10.06 -55.70 12.75
CA THR A 2 -9.21 -54.96 13.70
C THR A 2 -8.93 -53.60 13.10
N LEU A 3 -9.50 -52.53 13.67
CA LEU A 3 -9.22 -51.15 13.26
C LEU A 3 -7.80 -50.78 13.70
N PHE A 4 -6.93 -50.53 12.72
CA PHE A 4 -5.69 -49.78 12.93
C PHE A 4 -6.01 -48.29 12.85
N LEU A 5 -6.06 -47.61 14.00
CA LEU A 5 -5.97 -46.16 14.09
C LEU A 5 -4.50 -45.77 13.93
N SER A 6 -4.10 -45.39 12.72
CA SER A 6 -2.81 -44.77 12.46
C SER A 6 -2.82 -43.34 13.01
N ILE A 7 -2.30 -43.18 14.23
CA ILE A 7 -1.91 -41.88 14.79
C ILE A 7 -0.63 -41.47 14.06
N TRP A 8 -0.75 -40.68 13.00
CA TRP A 8 0.37 -39.92 12.46
C TRP A 8 0.63 -38.77 13.43
N SER A 9 1.55 -38.98 14.36
CA SER A 9 2.18 -37.90 15.10
C SER A 9 2.88 -37.00 14.08
N GLN A 10 2.33 -35.82 13.82
CA GLN A 10 3.10 -34.74 13.20
C GLN A 10 4.25 -34.42 14.15
N VAL A 11 5.45 -34.90 13.82
CA VAL A 11 6.67 -34.42 14.45
C VAL A 11 6.81 -32.97 13.99
N SER A 12 6.39 -32.04 14.84
CA SER A 12 6.78 -30.64 14.71
C SER A 12 8.30 -30.62 14.88
N LEU A 13 9.02 -30.48 13.77
CA LEU A 13 10.43 -30.10 13.81
C LEU A 13 10.46 -28.76 14.55
N ALA A 14 11.20 -28.70 15.66
CA ALA A 14 11.32 -27.48 16.42
C ALA A 14 11.85 -26.36 15.49
N ALA A 15 11.23 -25.18 15.56
CA ALA A 15 11.68 -24.00 14.84
C ALA A 15 13.18 -23.75 15.08
N PRO A 16 13.93 -23.24 14.09
CA PRO A 16 15.35 -23.00 14.23
C PRO A 16 15.65 -21.96 15.32
N HIS A 17 16.88 -22.00 15.82
CA HIS A 17 17.38 -21.04 16.77
C HIS A 17 18.26 -20.00 16.05
N PHE A 18 17.75 -18.78 15.95
CA PHE A 18 18.55 -17.64 15.46
C PHE A 18 19.56 -17.21 16.53
N LEU A 19 20.79 -16.96 16.11
CA LEU A 19 21.91 -16.57 16.98
C LEU A 19 22.39 -15.16 16.58
N GLY A 20 22.00 -14.14 17.35
CA GLY A 20 22.31 -12.74 17.05
C GLY A 20 22.02 -11.80 18.22
N SER A 21 21.63 -10.57 17.90
CA SER A 21 21.13 -9.64 18.92
C SER A 21 19.72 -10.05 19.36
N PRO A 22 19.34 -9.89 20.65
CA PRO A 22 18.01 -10.28 21.12
C PRO A 22 16.84 -9.64 20.35
N ALA A 23 17.04 -8.41 19.85
CA ALA A 23 16.04 -7.70 19.06
C ALA A 23 15.85 -8.35 17.67
N ASP A 24 16.96 -8.69 17.00
CA ASP A 24 16.93 -9.30 15.68
C ASP A 24 16.44 -10.76 15.75
N GLU A 25 16.84 -11.51 16.77
CA GLU A 25 16.34 -12.87 17.02
C GLU A 25 14.81 -12.89 17.20
N THR A 26 14.26 -11.90 17.91
CA THR A 26 12.81 -11.76 18.10
C THR A 26 12.10 -11.53 16.76
N VAL A 27 12.66 -10.65 15.92
CA VAL A 27 12.09 -10.36 14.59
C VAL A 27 12.19 -11.57 13.67
N ALA A 28 13.36 -12.22 13.61
CA ALA A 28 13.58 -13.38 12.76
C ALA A 28 12.67 -14.56 13.14
N ARG A 29 12.46 -14.80 14.44
CA ARG A 29 11.52 -15.82 14.93
C ARG A 29 10.08 -15.50 14.56
N ALA A 30 9.65 -14.25 14.78
CA ALA A 30 8.32 -13.81 14.41
C ALA A 30 8.07 -13.94 12.89
N ALA A 31 9.08 -13.62 12.06
CA ALA A 31 9.03 -13.83 10.62
C ALA A 31 8.93 -15.33 10.26
N TRP A 32 9.73 -16.18 10.89
CA TRP A 32 9.69 -17.63 10.67
C TRP A 32 8.30 -18.23 10.96
N ASP A 33 7.73 -17.93 12.13
CA ASP A 33 6.41 -18.42 12.54
C ASP A 33 5.32 -17.93 11.57
N ALA A 34 5.43 -16.68 11.10
CA ALA A 34 4.51 -16.11 10.13
C ALA A 34 4.63 -16.79 8.76
N ALA A 35 5.84 -17.07 8.30
CA ALA A 35 6.10 -17.76 7.03
C ALA A 35 5.57 -19.20 7.04
N GLU A 36 5.74 -19.94 8.13
CA GLU A 36 5.13 -21.27 8.31
C GLU A 36 3.61 -21.18 8.20
N ALA A 37 3.00 -20.17 8.84
CA ALA A 37 1.56 -19.98 8.81
C ALA A 37 1.06 -19.56 7.42
N CYS A 38 1.83 -18.76 6.66
CA CYS A 38 1.53 -18.31 5.31
C CYS A 38 1.57 -19.45 4.29
N THR A 39 2.59 -20.29 4.37
CA THR A 39 2.85 -21.35 3.38
C THR A 39 2.21 -22.68 3.78
N GLY A 40 1.85 -22.85 5.04
CA GLY A 40 1.34 -24.12 5.59
C GLY A 40 2.40 -25.21 5.71
N ARG A 41 3.69 -24.88 5.55
CA ARG A 41 4.81 -25.83 5.63
C ARG A 41 6.01 -25.25 6.39
N PRO A 42 6.84 -26.10 7.03
CA PRO A 42 8.08 -25.64 7.65
C PRO A 42 9.09 -25.16 6.59
N GLY A 43 9.90 -24.19 6.99
CA GLY A 43 11.06 -23.74 6.22
C GLY A 43 12.21 -24.77 6.29
N ARG A 44 13.12 -24.72 5.32
CA ARG A 44 14.34 -25.52 5.29
C ARG A 44 15.47 -24.73 5.96
N ALA A 45 15.91 -25.20 7.12
CA ALA A 45 17.03 -24.60 7.84
C ALA A 45 17.86 -25.64 8.59
N LEU A 46 19.09 -25.25 8.93
CA LEU A 46 19.83 -25.90 10.00
C LEU A 46 19.24 -25.51 11.36
N ARG A 47 19.56 -26.30 12.39
CA ARG A 47 19.03 -26.08 13.75
C ARG A 47 19.39 -24.70 14.31
N GLU A 48 20.56 -24.20 13.96
CA GLU A 48 21.07 -22.90 14.37
C GLU A 48 21.33 -22.05 13.11
N ILE A 49 20.83 -20.82 13.12
CA ILE A 49 21.01 -19.85 12.04
C ILE A 49 21.78 -18.66 12.59
N GLU A 50 22.97 -18.40 12.05
CA GLU A 50 23.82 -17.31 12.52
C GLU A 50 23.40 -15.96 11.90
N LEU A 51 23.21 -14.93 12.72
CA LEU A 51 23.02 -13.55 12.27
C LEU A 51 24.35 -12.80 12.37
N ARG A 52 24.93 -12.42 11.23
CA ARG A 52 26.23 -11.69 11.18
C ARG A 52 26.05 -10.25 10.77
N TYR A 53 26.72 -9.34 11.46
CA TYR A 53 26.67 -7.90 11.19
C TYR A 53 27.96 -7.45 10.49
N ARG A 54 27.88 -7.05 9.23
CA ARG A 54 29.05 -6.68 8.42
C ARG A 54 28.68 -5.77 7.26
N THR A 55 29.64 -4.99 6.79
CA THR A 55 29.47 -4.29 5.50
C THR A 55 29.42 -5.32 4.38
N ILE A 56 28.34 -5.31 3.61
CA ILE A 56 28.12 -6.24 2.50
C ILE A 56 28.53 -5.55 1.18
N PRO A 57 29.51 -6.10 0.42
CA PRO A 57 29.91 -5.52 -0.86
C PRO A 57 28.76 -5.47 -1.87
N GLY A 58 28.67 -4.43 -2.70
CA GLY A 58 27.64 -4.31 -3.74
C GLY A 58 26.33 -3.65 -3.28
N GLY A 59 26.31 -3.06 -2.08
CA GLY A 59 25.18 -2.28 -1.57
C GLY A 59 23.97 -3.11 -1.16
N TYR A 60 24.16 -4.41 -0.87
CA TYR A 60 23.12 -5.25 -0.30
C TYR A 60 22.85 -4.87 1.16
N LEU A 61 21.59 -4.99 1.57
CA LEU A 61 21.16 -4.74 2.94
C LEU A 61 21.19 -6.03 3.78
N GLY A 62 20.98 -7.18 3.14
CA GLY A 62 21.17 -8.51 3.70
C GLY A 62 21.56 -9.53 2.63
N VAL A 63 22.00 -10.71 3.09
CA VAL A 63 22.19 -11.91 2.27
C VAL A 63 21.91 -13.16 3.10
N ALA A 64 20.94 -13.96 2.68
CA ALA A 64 20.71 -15.31 3.16
C ALA A 64 21.71 -16.30 2.54
N HIS A 65 22.24 -17.20 3.36
CA HIS A 65 23.14 -18.26 2.93
C HIS A 65 22.49 -19.62 3.22
N THR A 66 22.35 -20.43 2.18
CA THR A 66 21.77 -21.77 2.25
C THR A 66 22.80 -22.84 1.90
N THR A 67 22.62 -24.06 2.41
CA THR A 67 23.42 -25.22 1.97
C THR A 67 23.11 -25.60 0.52
N ASP A 68 23.86 -26.56 -0.03
CA ASP A 68 23.58 -27.13 -1.36
C ASP A 68 22.20 -27.82 -1.41
N GLU A 69 21.70 -28.26 -0.26
CA GLU A 69 20.33 -28.76 -0.05
C GLU A 69 19.36 -27.65 0.38
N GLY A 70 19.63 -26.38 0.08
CA GLY A 70 18.69 -25.28 0.30
C GLY A 70 18.32 -25.01 1.76
N GLN A 71 19.13 -25.46 2.73
CA GLN A 71 18.86 -25.22 4.15
C GLN A 71 19.49 -23.89 4.59
N LEU A 72 18.69 -22.94 5.06
CA LEU A 72 19.18 -21.68 5.63
C LEU A 72 20.07 -21.94 6.85
N PHE A 73 21.27 -21.38 6.86
CA PHE A 73 22.22 -21.53 7.98
C PHE A 73 22.84 -20.21 8.45
N ARG A 74 22.77 -19.13 7.66
CA ARG A 74 23.30 -17.82 8.04
C ARG A 74 22.57 -16.70 7.31
N ILE A 75 22.39 -15.58 8.00
CA ILE A 75 21.97 -14.31 7.41
C ILE A 75 23.05 -13.28 7.72
N ASP A 76 23.64 -12.71 6.68
CA ASP A 76 24.51 -11.53 6.81
C ASP A 76 23.61 -10.28 6.73
N LEU A 77 23.66 -9.42 7.73
CA LEU A 77 22.99 -8.12 7.79
C LEU A 77 24.03 -7.00 7.65
N ASN A 78 23.66 -5.91 6.98
CA ASN A 78 24.48 -4.71 6.92
C ASN A 78 24.79 -4.20 8.35
N THR A 79 25.84 -3.39 8.54
CA THR A 79 26.16 -2.79 9.85
C THR A 79 25.19 -1.71 10.30
N ASP A 80 24.29 -1.25 9.44
CA ASP A 80 23.27 -0.25 9.76
C ASP A 80 22.03 -0.92 10.37
N PRO A 81 21.82 -0.80 11.70
CA PRO A 81 20.73 -1.48 12.38
C PRO A 81 19.34 -0.92 12.06
N GLU A 82 19.24 0.27 11.44
CA GLU A 82 17.94 0.92 11.24
C GLU A 82 17.01 0.10 10.33
N ARG A 83 17.58 -0.71 9.42
CA ARG A 83 16.83 -1.50 8.44
C ARG A 83 16.85 -3.01 8.68
N HIS A 84 17.51 -3.50 9.73
CA HIS A 84 17.60 -4.94 9.99
C HIS A 84 16.23 -5.64 10.03
N ARG A 85 15.21 -4.96 10.55
CA ARG A 85 13.86 -5.52 10.67
C ARG A 85 13.25 -5.85 9.32
N GLU A 86 13.42 -4.95 8.36
CA GLU A 86 12.92 -5.09 6.98
C GLU A 86 13.69 -6.20 6.27
N VAL A 87 15.01 -6.18 6.41
CA VAL A 87 15.92 -7.14 5.79
C VAL A 87 15.63 -8.54 6.31
N LEU A 88 15.50 -8.74 7.62
CA LEU A 88 15.30 -10.07 8.21
C LEU A 88 14.03 -10.75 7.71
N VAL A 89 12.95 -10.01 7.45
CA VAL A 89 11.71 -10.58 6.89
C VAL A 89 11.98 -11.17 5.52
N HIS A 90 12.67 -10.43 4.64
CA HIS A 90 13.07 -10.92 3.32
C HIS A 90 14.04 -12.11 3.42
N GLU A 91 15.14 -11.98 4.19
CA GLU A 91 16.18 -13.00 4.24
C GLU A 91 15.70 -14.31 4.89
N VAL A 92 14.75 -14.26 5.82
CA VAL A 92 14.10 -15.45 6.38
C VAL A 92 13.24 -16.17 5.34
N ALA A 93 12.62 -15.44 4.41
CA ALA A 93 11.80 -16.03 3.34
C ALA A 93 12.59 -17.03 2.49
N HIS A 94 13.91 -16.83 2.35
CA HIS A 94 14.77 -17.75 1.60
C HIS A 94 14.87 -19.16 2.18
N ALA A 95 14.43 -19.39 3.44
CA ALA A 95 14.27 -20.76 3.94
C ALA A 95 13.15 -21.54 3.22
N TRP A 96 12.22 -20.86 2.55
CA TRP A 96 11.19 -21.50 1.71
C TRP A 96 11.54 -21.52 0.24
N VAL A 97 12.34 -20.54 -0.21
CA VAL A 97 12.68 -20.33 -1.61
C VAL A 97 14.10 -19.79 -1.75
N SER A 98 15.06 -20.68 -1.98
CA SER A 98 16.48 -20.36 -2.18
C SER A 98 17.06 -20.88 -3.49
N GLU A 99 16.33 -21.77 -4.18
CA GLU A 99 16.80 -22.46 -5.37
C GLU A 99 15.91 -22.09 -6.57
N GLY A 100 16.53 -21.67 -7.66
CA GLY A 100 15.85 -21.36 -8.92
C GLY A 100 16.37 -20.11 -9.62
N PRO A 101 15.70 -19.68 -10.70
CA PRO A 101 15.97 -18.39 -11.34
C PRO A 101 15.78 -17.23 -10.35
N ILE A 102 16.74 -16.30 -10.33
CA ILE A 102 16.78 -15.19 -9.37
C ILE A 102 15.47 -14.38 -9.38
N ALA A 103 14.91 -14.08 -10.56
CA ALA A 103 13.63 -13.38 -10.66
C ALA A 103 12.50 -14.07 -9.87
N LEU A 104 12.40 -15.39 -9.96
CA LEU A 104 11.36 -16.15 -9.28
C LEU A 104 11.65 -16.24 -7.77
N VAL A 105 12.91 -16.48 -7.41
CA VAL A 105 13.33 -16.61 -6.01
C VAL A 105 13.11 -15.31 -5.23
N GLU A 106 13.61 -14.20 -5.76
CA GLU A 106 13.51 -12.88 -5.12
C GLU A 106 12.07 -12.38 -5.08
N GLY A 107 11.31 -12.57 -6.16
CA GLY A 107 9.89 -12.21 -6.19
C GLY A 107 9.05 -13.04 -5.21
N ALA A 108 9.34 -14.33 -5.08
CA ALA A 108 8.63 -15.22 -4.15
C ALA A 108 8.99 -14.94 -2.68
N ALA A 109 10.24 -14.53 -2.42
CA ALA A 109 10.69 -14.08 -1.11
C ALA A 109 9.97 -12.79 -0.69
N GLU A 110 9.87 -11.81 -1.59
CA GLU A 110 9.10 -10.58 -1.38
C GLU A 110 7.61 -10.85 -1.12
N LEU A 111 6.99 -11.71 -1.94
CA LEU A 111 5.59 -12.10 -1.75
C LEU A 111 5.35 -12.77 -0.39
N LEU A 112 6.28 -13.63 0.05
CA LEU A 112 6.20 -14.24 1.37
C LEU A 112 6.38 -13.20 2.47
N GLY A 113 7.28 -12.23 2.27
CA GLY A 113 7.46 -11.06 3.13
C GLY A 113 6.16 -10.29 3.34
N ASP A 114 5.43 -9.99 2.27
CA ASP A 114 4.12 -9.32 2.33
C ASP A 114 3.14 -10.11 3.20
N CYS A 115 3.08 -11.44 3.05
CA CYS A 115 2.21 -12.29 3.87
C CYS A 115 2.64 -12.31 5.35
N MET A 116 3.95 -12.44 5.64
CA MET A 116 4.48 -12.45 7.01
C MET A 116 4.09 -11.18 7.76
N VAL A 117 4.27 -10.05 7.10
CA VAL A 117 3.92 -8.72 7.58
C VAL A 117 2.42 -8.57 7.81
N ALA A 118 1.59 -9.01 6.87
CA ALA A 118 0.13 -8.95 7.02
C ALA A 118 -0.37 -9.72 8.25
N ARG A 119 0.32 -10.81 8.61
CA ARG A 119 -0.07 -11.68 9.74
C ARG A 119 0.48 -11.28 11.09
N THR A 120 1.65 -10.63 11.12
CA THR A 120 2.41 -10.47 12.37
C THR A 120 2.69 -9.00 12.66
N PRO A 121 1.93 -8.40 13.60
CA PRO A 121 2.21 -7.07 14.09
C PRO A 121 3.64 -7.01 14.66
N GLY A 122 4.52 -6.35 13.95
CA GLY A 122 5.91 -6.11 14.36
C GLY A 122 6.92 -6.11 13.22
N LEU A 123 6.62 -6.83 12.14
CA LEU A 123 7.53 -7.15 11.04
C LEU A 123 7.42 -6.21 9.84
N ALA A 124 8.49 -5.62 9.32
CA ALA A 124 8.40 -4.75 8.14
C ALA A 124 8.85 -5.49 6.86
N THR A 125 8.29 -5.17 5.71
CA THR A 125 8.75 -5.69 4.41
C THR A 125 10.04 -5.01 4.00
N LEU A 126 10.87 -5.69 3.19
CA LEU A 126 12.02 -5.05 2.56
C LEU A 126 11.53 -4.18 1.40
N GLN A 127 11.49 -2.87 1.64
CA GLN A 127 10.84 -1.95 0.72
C GLN A 127 11.73 -1.67 -0.49
N PHE A 128 11.43 -2.36 -1.59
CA PHE A 128 12.06 -2.13 -2.89
C PHE A 128 11.16 -1.44 -3.90
N ASP A 129 9.85 -1.71 -3.86
CA ASP A 129 8.92 -1.07 -4.79
C ASP A 129 8.66 0.37 -4.30
N ASP A 130 8.74 1.33 -5.19
CA ASP A 130 8.53 2.75 -4.91
C ASP A 130 7.63 3.38 -6.00
N GLY A 131 6.82 2.53 -6.66
CA GLY A 131 5.89 2.99 -7.68
C GLY A 131 6.58 3.48 -8.96
N ARG A 132 7.92 3.41 -9.02
CA ARG A 132 8.64 3.88 -10.20
C ARG A 132 8.19 3.11 -11.45
N LEU A 133 8.25 3.83 -12.57
CA LEU A 133 8.22 3.18 -13.87
C LEU A 133 9.45 2.30 -14.03
N LEU A 134 9.24 1.06 -14.46
CA LEU A 134 10.28 0.05 -14.63
C LEU A 134 11.08 0.27 -15.92
N THR A 135 11.51 1.50 -16.20
CA THR A 135 12.10 1.90 -17.49
C THR A 135 13.36 1.09 -17.84
N GLY A 136 14.13 0.66 -16.86
CA GLY A 136 15.34 -0.16 -16.99
C GLY A 136 15.11 -1.66 -16.89
N LEU A 137 13.88 -2.13 -16.68
CA LEU A 137 13.57 -3.56 -16.59
C LEU A 137 13.94 -4.29 -17.88
N GLN A 138 14.81 -5.28 -17.73
CA GLN A 138 15.11 -6.27 -18.75
C GLN A 138 14.13 -7.44 -18.65
N ASP A 139 14.15 -8.32 -19.65
CA ASP A 139 13.34 -9.54 -19.61
C ASP A 139 13.71 -10.37 -18.38
N LEU A 140 12.76 -10.53 -17.45
CA LEU A 140 12.95 -11.25 -16.19
C LEU A 140 13.40 -12.70 -16.42
N ARG A 141 13.02 -13.32 -17.55
CA ARG A 141 13.44 -14.68 -17.91
C ARG A 141 14.94 -14.78 -18.17
N GLN A 142 15.55 -13.67 -18.57
CA GLN A 142 16.97 -13.56 -18.91
C GLN A 142 17.77 -12.87 -17.80
N TRP A 143 17.10 -12.38 -16.76
CA TRP A 143 17.77 -11.72 -15.65
C TRP A 143 18.62 -12.73 -14.86
N ALA A 144 19.94 -12.51 -14.93
CA ALA A 144 20.97 -13.31 -14.26
C ALA A 144 20.90 -14.82 -14.59
N LEU A 145 21.12 -15.17 -15.87
CA LEU A 145 21.26 -16.56 -16.33
C LEU A 145 22.26 -17.35 -15.46
N PRO A 146 22.08 -18.69 -15.33
CA PRO A 146 22.95 -19.53 -14.50
C PRO A 146 24.43 -19.31 -14.81
N GLY A 147 25.22 -18.96 -13.79
CA GLY A 147 26.66 -18.67 -13.91
C GLY A 147 27.05 -17.20 -13.94
N THR A 148 26.10 -16.25 -13.95
CA THR A 148 26.37 -14.80 -13.81
C THR A 148 26.12 -14.31 -12.39
N HIS A 149 27.02 -14.66 -11.47
CA HIS A 149 26.94 -14.29 -10.03
C HIS A 149 27.72 -13.01 -9.68
N HIS A 150 28.24 -12.27 -10.66
CA HIS A 150 29.03 -11.07 -10.38
C HIS A 150 28.10 -9.89 -10.06
N THR A 151 28.06 -9.58 -8.77
CA THR A 151 27.26 -8.51 -8.13
C THR A 151 27.52 -7.12 -8.71
N GLU A 152 28.66 -6.90 -9.35
CA GLU A 152 29.07 -5.62 -9.95
C GLU A 152 28.38 -5.34 -11.30
N SER A 153 27.91 -6.37 -12.01
CA SER A 153 27.25 -6.24 -13.32
C SER A 153 25.78 -5.81 -13.25
N LEU A 154 25.19 -5.75 -12.05
CA LEU A 154 23.74 -5.65 -11.89
C LEU A 154 23.20 -4.20 -11.81
N GLY A 155 24.01 -3.20 -11.43
CA GLY A 155 23.70 -1.75 -11.59
C GLY A 155 22.27 -1.26 -11.22
N THR A 156 21.82 -0.17 -11.85
CA THR A 156 20.42 0.34 -11.78
C THR A 156 19.39 -0.64 -12.36
N ILE A 157 19.82 -1.55 -13.24
CA ILE A 157 19.02 -2.64 -13.80
C ILE A 157 18.54 -3.60 -12.68
N ARG A 158 19.32 -3.74 -11.60
CA ARG A 158 18.99 -4.57 -10.44
C ARG A 158 17.70 -4.14 -9.79
N THR A 159 17.57 -2.87 -9.44
CA THR A 159 16.39 -2.38 -8.69
C THR A 159 15.11 -2.61 -9.48
N ASP A 160 15.06 -2.23 -10.75
CA ASP A 160 13.87 -2.44 -11.59
C ASP A 160 13.55 -3.93 -11.77
N ALA A 161 14.55 -4.80 -11.83
CA ALA A 161 14.35 -6.24 -11.91
C ALA A 161 13.82 -6.86 -10.60
N TYR A 162 14.32 -6.43 -9.43
CA TYR A 162 13.77 -6.84 -8.12
C TYR A 162 12.31 -6.40 -7.98
N ILE A 163 11.99 -5.15 -8.35
CA ILE A 163 10.62 -4.64 -8.32
C ILE A 163 9.73 -5.41 -9.30
N GLY A 164 10.19 -5.60 -10.54
CA GLY A 164 9.47 -6.36 -11.56
C GLY A 164 9.21 -7.81 -11.12
N ALA A 165 10.19 -8.48 -10.51
CA ALA A 165 10.06 -9.81 -9.93
C ALA A 165 8.99 -9.86 -8.83
N ALA A 166 9.01 -8.91 -7.89
CA ALA A 166 8.01 -8.83 -6.83
C ALA A 166 6.59 -8.59 -7.40
N ARG A 167 6.44 -7.66 -8.34
CA ARG A 167 5.18 -7.37 -9.03
C ARG A 167 4.66 -8.58 -9.81
N LEU A 168 5.55 -9.31 -10.49
CA LEU A 168 5.19 -10.55 -11.20
C LEU A 168 4.64 -11.60 -10.22
N MET A 169 5.32 -11.84 -9.11
CA MET A 169 4.89 -12.87 -8.16
C MET A 169 3.61 -12.50 -7.41
N ARG A 170 3.40 -11.21 -7.08
CA ARG A 170 2.11 -10.70 -6.59
C ARG A 170 0.98 -10.96 -7.60
N THR A 171 1.21 -10.62 -8.86
CA THR A 171 0.24 -10.86 -9.95
C THR A 171 -0.06 -12.36 -10.11
N ALA A 172 0.97 -13.20 -10.09
CA ALA A 172 0.83 -14.65 -10.21
C ALA A 172 0.06 -15.25 -9.03
N SER A 173 0.18 -14.70 -7.83
CA SER A 173 -0.53 -15.16 -6.63
C SER A 173 -2.06 -15.02 -6.73
N LEU A 174 -2.57 -14.19 -7.65
CA LEU A 174 -4.00 -14.06 -7.91
C LEU A 174 -4.59 -15.29 -8.60
N VAL A 175 -3.77 -16.08 -9.30
CA VAL A 175 -4.22 -17.21 -10.11
C VAL A 175 -3.55 -18.54 -9.73
N LEU A 176 -2.45 -18.50 -8.97
CA LEU A 176 -1.71 -19.68 -8.53
C LEU A 176 -1.93 -19.98 -7.04
N PRO A 177 -2.06 -21.25 -6.65
CA PRO A 177 -2.12 -21.63 -5.25
C PRO A 177 -0.74 -21.52 -4.56
N PRO A 178 -0.67 -21.40 -3.21
CA PRO A 178 0.59 -21.32 -2.46
C PRO A 178 1.63 -22.39 -2.80
N GLY A 179 1.20 -23.63 -3.07
CA GLY A 179 2.11 -24.73 -3.41
C GLY A 179 2.87 -24.52 -4.72
N ALA A 180 2.32 -23.75 -5.66
CA ALA A 180 2.98 -23.37 -6.92
C ALA A 180 3.92 -22.17 -6.74
N LEU A 181 3.63 -21.29 -5.78
CA LEU A 181 4.43 -20.10 -5.48
C LEU A 181 5.66 -20.43 -4.62
N TRP A 182 5.55 -21.44 -3.75
CA TRP A 182 6.64 -21.90 -2.87
C TRP A 182 6.79 -23.43 -2.87
N PRO A 183 7.12 -24.05 -4.02
CA PRO A 183 7.34 -25.49 -4.12
C PRO A 183 8.51 -25.96 -3.24
N SER A 184 8.48 -27.22 -2.81
CA SER A 184 9.52 -27.77 -1.93
C SER A 184 10.85 -28.07 -2.65
N ASP A 185 10.76 -28.32 -3.97
CA ASP A 185 11.88 -28.74 -4.81
C ASP A 185 12.55 -27.56 -5.55
N GLY A 186 12.25 -26.32 -5.15
CA GLY A 186 12.75 -25.10 -5.78
C GLY A 186 11.90 -24.61 -6.96
N LEU A 187 12.22 -23.41 -7.44
CA LEU A 187 11.51 -22.74 -8.53
C LEU A 187 12.22 -22.95 -9.87
N SER A 188 11.45 -23.11 -10.95
CA SER A 188 11.97 -23.11 -12.32
C SER A 188 10.99 -22.39 -13.24
N TRP A 189 11.50 -21.79 -14.33
CA TRP A 189 10.64 -21.17 -15.33
C TRP A 189 9.70 -22.19 -15.98
N GLU A 190 10.19 -23.39 -16.31
CA GLU A 190 9.36 -24.45 -16.89
C GLU A 190 8.20 -24.85 -15.96
N GLY A 191 8.49 -25.07 -14.67
CA GLY A 191 7.48 -25.41 -13.68
C GLY A 191 6.48 -24.29 -13.45
N PHE A 192 6.96 -23.04 -13.33
CA PHE A 192 6.12 -21.86 -13.18
C PHE A 192 5.20 -21.64 -14.38
N GLU A 193 5.73 -21.77 -15.60
CA GLU A 193 4.96 -21.66 -16.84
C GLU A 193 3.92 -22.78 -16.97
N ALA A 194 4.25 -24.00 -16.56
CA ALA A 194 3.29 -25.11 -16.54
C ALA A 194 2.13 -24.84 -15.58
N GLN A 195 2.41 -24.35 -14.37
CA GLN A 195 1.39 -23.98 -13.39
C GLN A 195 0.49 -22.84 -13.91
N LEU A 196 1.06 -21.83 -14.58
CA LEU A 196 0.27 -20.78 -15.22
C LEU A 196 -0.63 -21.30 -16.35
N LYS A 197 -0.17 -22.27 -17.15
CA LYS A 197 -1.02 -22.90 -18.17
C LYS A 197 -2.21 -23.64 -17.53
N GLU A 198 -1.97 -24.32 -16.42
CA GLU A 198 -3.01 -25.04 -15.67
C GLU A 198 -4.03 -24.09 -15.02
N ALA A 199 -3.61 -22.87 -14.65
CA ALA A 199 -4.47 -21.84 -14.08
C ALA A 199 -5.48 -21.22 -15.08
N GLY A 200 -5.43 -21.61 -16.36
CA GLY A 200 -6.42 -21.24 -17.37
C GLY A 200 -6.27 -19.80 -17.89
N PRO A 201 -7.38 -19.09 -18.21
CA PRO A 201 -7.32 -17.79 -18.88
C PRO A 201 -6.51 -16.72 -18.15
N GLY A 202 -6.55 -16.70 -16.81
CA GLY A 202 -5.77 -15.76 -16.01
C GLY A 202 -4.27 -16.00 -16.13
N GLY A 203 -3.83 -17.26 -16.00
CA GLY A 203 -2.43 -17.62 -16.18
C GLY A 203 -1.93 -17.44 -17.62
N ALA A 204 -2.80 -17.64 -18.62
CA ALA A 204 -2.47 -17.37 -20.02
C ALA A 204 -2.10 -15.90 -20.28
N LYS A 205 -2.79 -14.94 -19.64
CA LYS A 205 -2.43 -13.50 -19.73
C LYS A 205 -1.04 -13.22 -19.13
N ILE A 206 -0.69 -13.87 -18.02
CA ILE A 206 0.63 -13.74 -17.39
C ILE A 206 1.72 -14.31 -18.30
N LEU A 207 1.46 -15.46 -18.93
CA LEU A 207 2.39 -16.05 -19.90
C LEU A 207 2.61 -15.15 -21.12
N GLU A 208 1.55 -14.56 -21.67
CA GLU A 208 1.64 -13.63 -22.80
C GLU A 208 2.56 -12.44 -22.46
N ALA A 209 2.40 -11.85 -21.26
CA ALA A 209 3.26 -10.78 -20.80
C ALA A 209 4.74 -11.22 -20.66
N LEU A 210 4.98 -12.41 -20.13
CA LEU A 210 6.34 -12.97 -19.98
C LEU A 210 6.99 -13.29 -21.32
N GLU A 211 6.24 -13.87 -22.26
CA GLU A 211 6.72 -14.26 -23.59
C GLU A 211 6.92 -13.06 -24.52
N GLY A 212 6.20 -11.95 -24.29
CA GLY A 212 6.35 -10.70 -25.04
C GLY A 212 7.66 -9.94 -24.79
N GLY A 213 8.50 -10.42 -23.86
CA GLY A 213 9.80 -9.84 -23.53
C GLY A 213 9.74 -8.53 -22.73
N ALA A 214 10.88 -7.86 -22.59
CA ALA A 214 11.06 -6.73 -21.66
C ALA A 214 10.07 -5.56 -21.85
N ALA A 215 9.66 -5.25 -23.09
CA ALA A 215 8.69 -4.18 -23.34
C ALA A 215 7.28 -4.55 -22.85
N ALA A 216 6.83 -5.77 -23.15
CA ALA A 216 5.54 -6.28 -22.69
C ALA A 216 5.51 -6.42 -21.15
N GLN A 217 6.59 -6.92 -20.56
CA GLN A 217 6.71 -7.03 -19.09
C GLN A 217 6.67 -5.65 -18.42
N ARG A 218 7.33 -4.63 -18.97
CA ARG A 218 7.28 -3.26 -18.43
C ARG A 218 5.87 -2.68 -18.43
N GLU A 219 5.13 -2.91 -19.50
CA GLU A 219 3.74 -2.47 -19.63
C GLU A 219 2.83 -3.22 -18.66
N ALA A 220 2.91 -4.55 -18.65
CA ALA A 220 2.10 -5.41 -17.82
C ALA A 220 2.36 -5.22 -16.32
N LEU A 221 3.61 -4.90 -15.94
CA LEU A 221 4.02 -4.71 -14.55
C LEU A 221 4.10 -3.22 -14.15
N ALA A 222 3.59 -2.31 -14.99
CA ALA A 222 3.46 -0.91 -14.62
C ALA A 222 2.43 -0.76 -13.50
N ASP A 223 2.67 0.15 -12.56
CA ASP A 223 1.76 0.54 -11.48
C ASP A 223 1.64 2.06 -11.63
N ARG A 224 0.56 2.53 -12.25
CA ARG A 224 0.49 3.89 -12.81
C ARG A 224 -0.23 4.87 -11.90
N ASP A 225 -1.19 4.38 -11.12
CA ASP A 225 -1.86 5.08 -10.04
C ASP A 225 -1.17 4.90 -8.68
N LEU A 226 -0.12 4.06 -8.63
CA LEU A 226 0.84 3.95 -7.52
C LEU A 226 0.22 3.32 -6.27
N ASP A 227 -0.74 2.42 -6.46
CA ASP A 227 -1.52 1.83 -5.38
C ASP A 227 -0.97 0.50 -4.86
N GLY A 228 -0.03 -0.13 -5.57
CA GLY A 228 0.47 -1.48 -5.24
C GLY A 228 0.23 -2.53 -6.27
N VAL A 229 -0.64 -2.27 -7.23
CA VAL A 229 -1.22 -3.30 -8.09
C VAL A 229 -0.82 -3.05 -9.54
N PRO A 230 -0.04 -3.96 -10.13
CA PRO A 230 0.40 -3.77 -11.49
C PRO A 230 -0.77 -3.88 -12.48
N ALA A 231 -0.66 -3.23 -13.64
CA ALA A 231 -1.67 -3.18 -14.69
C ALA A 231 -2.22 -4.55 -15.11
N LEU A 232 -1.37 -5.59 -15.11
CA LEU A 232 -1.80 -6.95 -15.37
C LEU A 232 -2.64 -7.55 -14.23
N ALA A 233 -2.29 -7.29 -12.98
CA ALA A 233 -3.10 -7.69 -11.83
C ALA A 233 -4.44 -6.95 -11.82
N GLU A 234 -4.44 -5.66 -12.11
CA GLU A 234 -5.65 -4.85 -12.33
C GLU A 234 -6.58 -5.49 -13.37
N ALA A 235 -6.02 -5.84 -14.54
CA ALA A 235 -6.76 -6.51 -15.61
C ALA A 235 -7.26 -7.92 -15.26
N LEU A 236 -6.69 -8.57 -14.24
CA LEU A 236 -7.17 -9.85 -13.70
C LEU A 236 -8.27 -9.67 -12.65
N LEU A 237 -8.20 -8.58 -11.88
CA LEU A 237 -9.19 -8.21 -10.86
C LEU A 237 -10.40 -7.46 -11.42
N HIS A 238 -10.35 -7.08 -12.70
CA HIS A 238 -11.34 -6.25 -13.38
C HIS A 238 -11.39 -4.81 -12.86
N THR A 239 -10.25 -4.32 -12.39
CA THR A 239 -9.98 -2.96 -11.93
C THR A 239 -9.11 -2.21 -12.97
N SER A 240 -8.68 -0.97 -12.68
CA SER A 240 -8.04 -0.07 -13.64
C SER A 240 -6.81 0.61 -13.04
N ASP A 241 -5.65 0.36 -13.65
CA ASP A 241 -4.36 0.98 -13.35
C ASP A 241 -4.27 2.51 -13.52
N GLN A 242 -5.34 3.16 -14.00
CA GLN A 242 -5.44 4.61 -14.10
C GLN A 242 -6.13 5.26 -12.91
N ALA A 243 -6.67 4.47 -11.98
CA ALA A 243 -7.56 4.96 -10.96
C ALA A 243 -7.46 4.09 -9.70
N PHE A 244 -6.85 4.67 -8.68
CA PHE A 244 -6.67 4.16 -7.31
C PHE A 244 -7.78 3.28 -6.69
N ASP A 245 -9.05 3.50 -7.03
CA ASP A 245 -10.20 2.68 -6.59
C ASP A 245 -11.20 2.74 -7.75
N SER A 246 -11.00 1.84 -8.70
CA SER A 246 -11.77 1.81 -9.93
C SER A 246 -13.09 1.04 -9.79
N ASP A 247 -13.21 0.15 -8.79
CA ASP A 247 -14.43 -0.60 -8.51
C ASP A 247 -15.40 0.12 -7.54
N GLY A 248 -14.92 1.16 -6.87
CA GLY A 248 -15.66 2.07 -6.01
C GLY A 248 -15.96 1.54 -4.61
N ASP A 249 -15.24 0.52 -4.13
CA ASP A 249 -15.54 -0.16 -2.88
C ASP A 249 -15.05 0.57 -1.61
N GLY A 250 -14.29 1.67 -1.77
CA GLY A 250 -13.71 2.42 -0.65
C GLY A 250 -12.25 2.07 -0.35
N TRP A 251 -11.71 1.07 -1.04
CA TRP A 251 -10.34 0.59 -0.91
C TRP A 251 -9.59 0.78 -2.22
N TRP A 252 -8.27 0.85 -2.08
CA TRP A 252 -7.34 0.69 -3.19
C TRP A 252 -7.68 -0.56 -3.99
N ASP A 253 -7.54 -0.49 -5.31
CA ASP A 253 -7.64 -1.68 -6.14
C ASP A 253 -6.66 -2.75 -5.60
N GLY A 254 -7.12 -4.01 -5.59
CA GLY A 254 -6.36 -5.15 -5.05
C GLY A 254 -5.99 -5.10 -3.55
N ALA A 255 -6.64 -4.28 -2.73
CA ALA A 255 -6.53 -4.36 -1.27
C ALA A 255 -6.82 -5.79 -0.76
N ILE A 256 -5.80 -6.44 -0.19
CA ILE A 256 -5.81 -7.87 0.10
C ILE A 256 -6.89 -8.25 1.14
N LEU A 257 -7.62 -9.33 0.82
CA LEU A 257 -8.44 -10.13 1.74
C LEU A 257 -7.65 -10.51 3.01
N GLY A 258 -7.85 -9.76 4.09
CA GLY A 258 -7.09 -9.92 5.34
C GLY A 258 -7.03 -8.66 6.19
N THR A 259 -7.46 -7.51 5.66
CA THR A 259 -7.70 -6.30 6.45
C THR A 259 -8.67 -6.61 7.60
N PRO A 260 -8.35 -6.22 8.85
CA PRO A 260 -9.28 -6.40 9.94
C PRO A 260 -10.61 -5.68 9.63
N PRO A 261 -11.76 -6.27 10.01
CA PRO A 261 -13.04 -5.57 9.90
C PRO A 261 -12.97 -4.19 10.56
N ASP A 262 -13.67 -3.21 9.97
CA ASP A 262 -13.72 -1.81 10.41
C ASP A 262 -12.40 -1.03 10.27
N SER A 263 -11.42 -1.56 9.53
CA SER A 263 -10.24 -0.79 9.13
C SER A 263 -10.61 0.23 8.04
N VAL A 264 -9.85 1.32 7.97
CA VAL A 264 -9.93 2.31 6.90
C VAL A 264 -8.65 2.30 6.08
N ALA A 265 -8.78 2.47 4.77
CA ALA A 265 -7.67 2.74 3.86
C ALA A 265 -7.00 4.08 4.24
N ILE A 266 -5.66 4.10 4.34
CA ILE A 266 -4.90 5.31 4.70
C ILE A 266 -4.16 5.89 3.49
N PRO A 267 -4.60 6.98 2.86
CA PRO A 267 -4.02 7.49 1.63
C PRO A 267 -2.50 7.74 1.69
N MET A 268 -1.77 7.21 0.69
CA MET A 268 -0.31 7.37 0.57
C MET A 268 0.09 8.78 0.16
N ASP A 269 -0.84 9.55 -0.42
CA ASP A 269 -0.65 10.98 -0.69
C ASP A 269 -0.60 11.85 0.57
N GLY A 270 -0.81 11.25 1.75
CA GLY A 270 -0.83 11.93 3.02
C GLY A 270 -2.10 12.76 3.21
N SER A 271 -3.16 12.54 2.43
CA SER A 271 -4.47 13.15 2.68
C SER A 271 -5.15 12.51 3.90
N PRO A 272 -5.93 13.27 4.69
CA PRO A 272 -6.61 12.74 5.85
C PRO A 272 -7.78 11.82 5.49
N VAL A 273 -8.10 10.86 6.35
CA VAL A 273 -9.32 10.04 6.27
C VAL A 273 -10.11 10.01 7.57
N CYS A 274 -11.43 9.91 7.44
CA CYS A 274 -12.35 9.80 8.56
C CYS A 274 -12.22 8.44 9.25
N SER A 275 -12.09 8.44 10.57
CA SER A 275 -11.98 7.19 11.34
C SER A 275 -12.89 7.10 12.56
N GLY A 276 -13.53 8.20 12.96
CA GLY A 276 -14.53 8.21 14.02
C GLY A 276 -14.70 9.57 14.69
N TRP A 277 -15.48 9.59 15.76
CA TRP A 277 -15.77 10.77 16.57
C TRP A 277 -15.86 10.40 18.04
N VAL A 278 -15.46 11.33 18.91
CA VAL A 278 -15.59 11.21 20.38
C VAL A 278 -16.81 12.02 20.86
N PRO A 279 -17.98 11.40 21.06
CA PRO A 279 -19.20 12.10 21.49
C PRO A 279 -19.17 12.67 22.91
N GLY A 280 -18.41 12.03 23.82
CA GLY A 280 -18.47 12.26 25.27
C GLY A 280 -17.14 12.75 25.87
N GLN A 281 -16.90 12.44 27.15
CA GLN A 281 -15.63 12.77 27.82
C GLN A 281 -14.44 12.26 26.98
N GLY A 282 -13.37 13.06 26.90
CA GLY A 282 -12.19 12.72 26.10
C GLY A 282 -11.70 11.31 26.40
N THR A 283 -11.34 10.57 25.37
CA THR A 283 -11.01 9.13 25.44
C THR A 283 -9.63 8.86 24.88
N SER A 284 -9.00 7.78 25.35
CA SER A 284 -7.79 7.25 24.74
C SER A 284 -8.17 6.49 23.47
N VAL A 285 -7.54 6.89 22.38
CA VAL A 285 -7.73 6.29 21.07
C VAL A 285 -6.45 5.55 20.70
N HIS A 286 -6.60 4.27 20.37
CA HIS A 286 -5.55 3.38 19.91
C HIS A 286 -5.69 3.20 18.40
N VAL A 287 -4.70 3.64 17.64
CA VAL A 287 -4.64 3.38 16.19
C VAL A 287 -3.74 2.20 15.95
N TYR A 288 -4.28 1.14 15.37
CA TYR A 288 -3.53 -0.01 14.88
C TYR A 288 -3.39 0.14 13.38
N SER A 289 -2.18 0.29 12.86
CA SER A 289 -1.95 0.35 11.42
C SER A 289 -1.29 -0.92 10.90
N GLY A 290 -1.62 -1.28 9.67
CA GLY A 290 -1.04 -2.39 8.93
C GLY A 290 -0.98 -2.08 7.44
N GLY A 291 -0.68 -3.10 6.63
CA GLY A 291 -0.50 -2.91 5.18
C GLY A 291 0.88 -2.35 4.85
N ASN A 292 1.14 -1.84 3.65
CA ASN A 292 2.52 -1.50 3.28
C ASN A 292 2.91 -0.06 3.69
N LEU A 293 3.37 0.14 4.93
CA LEU A 293 3.66 1.49 5.45
C LEU A 293 4.96 2.13 4.93
N ARG A 294 5.73 1.55 4.01
CA ARG A 294 6.67 2.39 3.23
C ARG A 294 7.89 2.97 3.97
N GLY A 295 8.13 2.59 5.24
CA GLY A 295 9.15 3.21 6.09
C GLY A 295 8.67 4.55 6.67
N GLN A 296 7.40 4.87 6.42
CA GLN A 296 6.71 6.02 7.00
C GLN A 296 6.41 5.77 8.47
N ASP A 297 6.35 6.87 9.22
CA ASP A 297 5.79 6.84 10.55
C ASP A 297 4.32 6.34 10.47
N PRO A 298 3.87 5.55 11.45
CA PRO A 298 2.48 5.11 11.54
C PRO A 298 1.50 6.29 11.41
N PRO A 299 0.30 6.07 10.83
CA PRO A 299 -0.72 7.11 10.68
C PRO A 299 -0.99 7.78 12.01
N ARG A 300 -1.00 9.11 12.00
CA ARG A 300 -1.26 9.91 13.19
C ARG A 300 -2.72 10.27 13.26
N VAL A 301 -3.25 10.25 14.47
CA VAL A 301 -4.53 10.90 14.74
C VAL A 301 -4.33 12.40 14.73
N ILE A 302 -5.13 13.10 13.94
CA ILE A 302 -5.17 14.57 13.91
C ILE A 302 -6.61 15.04 14.14
N ALA A 303 -6.75 16.16 14.88
CA ALA A 303 -8.01 16.90 14.96
C ALA A 303 -8.10 17.99 13.88
N ARG A 304 -6.96 18.57 13.51
CA ARG A 304 -6.80 19.44 12.34
C ARG A 304 -5.49 19.08 11.64
N PRO A 305 -5.46 18.98 10.31
CA PRO A 305 -4.20 18.97 9.58
C PRO A 305 -3.38 20.22 9.89
N GLY A 306 -2.09 20.06 10.17
CA GLY A 306 -1.18 21.18 10.43
C GLY A 306 -1.25 21.84 11.82
N SER A 307 -2.18 21.45 12.72
CA SER A 307 -2.24 22.03 14.07
C SER A 307 -1.52 21.16 15.10
N SER A 308 -0.54 21.73 15.80
CA SER A 308 -0.08 21.27 17.11
C SER A 308 -1.06 21.76 18.20
N GLU A 309 -2.29 21.25 18.22
CA GLU A 309 -3.26 21.71 19.24
C GLU A 309 -2.80 21.35 20.67
N PRO A 310 -2.90 22.29 21.63
CA PRO A 310 -2.61 22.03 23.03
C PRO A 310 -3.68 21.12 23.65
N GLY A 311 -3.42 19.81 23.67
CA GLY A 311 -4.32 18.81 24.26
C GLY A 311 -4.07 17.41 23.71
N TRP A 312 -3.66 17.32 22.45
CA TRP A 312 -3.16 16.09 21.84
C TRP A 312 -1.72 15.88 22.28
N ARG A 313 -1.52 15.07 23.32
CA ARG A 313 -0.19 14.62 23.72
C ARG A 313 0.03 13.23 23.14
N PRO A 314 0.99 13.03 22.21
CA PRO A 314 1.47 11.68 21.91
C PRO A 314 2.06 11.15 23.21
N THR A 315 1.33 10.28 23.91
CA THR A 315 1.70 9.90 25.27
C THR A 315 2.82 8.88 25.28
N HIS A 316 3.00 8.08 24.22
CA HIS A 316 4.15 7.17 24.10
C HIS A 316 4.42 6.78 22.63
N ARG A 317 5.68 6.91 22.17
CA ARG A 317 6.24 6.15 21.04
C ARG A 317 6.73 4.81 21.59
N THR A 318 5.88 3.79 21.69
CA THR A 318 6.33 2.43 21.98
C THR A 318 6.57 1.69 20.67
N GLY A 319 7.84 1.63 20.25
CA GLY A 319 8.35 0.67 19.26
C GLY A 319 7.95 0.92 17.80
N ARG A 320 8.94 0.99 16.90
CA ARG A 320 8.77 0.93 15.43
C ARG A 320 8.38 -0.49 14.98
N SER A 321 7.28 -0.99 15.53
CA SER A 321 6.64 -2.27 15.25
C SER A 321 5.19 -1.90 15.01
N TRP A 322 4.77 -1.72 13.75
CA TRP A 322 3.36 -1.49 13.34
C TRP A 322 2.58 -0.63 14.31
N GLY A 323 2.68 0.69 14.12
CA GLY A 323 2.44 1.65 15.18
C GLY A 323 1.07 1.57 15.79
N THR A 324 1.00 0.94 16.95
CA THR A 324 -0.01 1.32 17.93
C THR A 324 0.33 2.72 18.38
N THR A 325 -0.38 3.73 17.87
CA THR A 325 -0.30 5.08 18.44
C THR A 325 -1.45 5.25 19.43
N VAL A 326 -1.13 5.81 20.59
CA VAL A 326 -2.11 6.15 21.61
C VAL A 326 -2.21 7.67 21.68
N SER A 327 -3.39 8.18 21.38
CA SER A 327 -3.68 9.61 21.39
C SER A 327 -4.85 9.89 22.31
N LEU A 328 -4.77 10.99 23.06
CA LEU A 328 -5.89 11.51 23.83
C LEU A 328 -6.72 12.42 22.93
N ALA A 329 -7.93 11.98 22.58
CA ALA A 329 -8.84 12.72 21.74
C ALA A 329 -9.79 13.57 22.61
N PRO A 330 -9.90 14.89 22.38
CA PRO A 330 -10.79 15.76 23.13
C PRO A 330 -12.27 15.49 22.78
N THR A 331 -13.15 15.81 23.74
CA THR A 331 -14.60 15.72 23.57
C THR A 331 -15.06 16.50 22.34
N GLY A 332 -15.90 15.87 21.52
CA GLY A 332 -16.53 16.48 20.36
C GLY A 332 -15.67 16.52 19.10
N ALA A 333 -14.41 16.06 19.15
CA ALA A 333 -13.49 16.11 18.01
C ALA A 333 -13.70 14.95 17.03
N SER A 334 -13.67 15.30 15.74
CA SER A 334 -13.49 14.34 14.65
C SER A 334 -12.11 13.70 14.75
N ILE A 335 -12.04 12.39 14.50
CA ILE A 335 -10.80 11.63 14.45
C ILE A 335 -10.45 11.42 12.99
N LEU A 336 -9.47 12.19 12.52
CA LEU A 336 -8.88 12.00 11.21
C LEU A 336 -7.56 11.25 11.36
N LEU A 337 -7.25 10.39 10.39
CA LEU A 337 -5.95 9.74 10.27
C LEU A 337 -5.19 10.29 9.08
N GLN A 338 -3.89 10.51 9.24
CA GLN A 338 -3.02 11.04 8.18
C GLN A 338 -1.60 10.48 8.33
N LEU A 339 -0.94 10.16 7.21
CA LEU A 339 0.49 9.87 7.19
C LEU A 339 1.31 11.17 7.31
N GLU A 340 2.47 11.10 7.96
CA GLU A 340 3.37 12.25 8.07
C GLU A 340 4.22 12.38 6.80
N GLY A 341 3.63 12.96 5.75
CA GLY A 341 4.27 13.17 4.44
C GLY A 341 3.55 12.44 3.31
N SER A 342 3.81 12.87 2.07
CA SER A 342 3.29 12.21 0.87
C SER A 342 4.29 11.15 0.40
N ALA A 343 3.89 9.90 0.40
CA ALA A 343 4.65 8.77 -0.12
C ALA A 343 4.15 8.39 -1.52
N LEU A 344 4.00 9.39 -2.40
CA LEU A 344 3.49 9.20 -3.77
C LEU A 344 4.38 8.27 -4.61
N ASN A 345 5.60 7.99 -4.17
CA ASN A 345 6.49 7.02 -4.79
C ASN A 345 6.52 5.72 -3.98
N THR A 346 5.38 5.21 -3.50
CA THR A 346 5.35 3.96 -2.74
C THR A 346 4.01 3.27 -2.96
N THR A 347 4.05 1.95 -3.00
CA THR A 347 2.93 1.10 -3.45
C THR A 347 2.45 0.20 -2.29
N GLY A 348 1.25 -0.36 -2.39
CA GLY A 348 0.65 -1.20 -1.36
C GLY A 348 -0.16 -0.41 -0.34
N ALA A 349 -1.39 -0.87 -0.13
CA ALA A 349 -2.42 -0.27 0.71
C ALA A 349 -2.08 -0.27 2.22
N PRO A 350 -1.63 0.82 2.84
CA PRO A 350 -1.70 0.91 4.28
C PRO A 350 -3.16 1.00 4.74
N TRP A 351 -3.41 0.46 5.91
CA TRP A 351 -4.69 0.56 6.57
C TRP A 351 -4.48 0.94 8.02
N ALA A 352 -5.53 1.47 8.64
CA ALA A 352 -5.56 1.65 10.07
C ALA A 352 -6.92 1.30 10.64
N ARG A 353 -6.89 0.83 11.88
CA ARG A 353 -8.05 0.54 12.69
C ARG A 353 -7.98 1.38 13.95
N VAL A 354 -9.04 2.10 14.23
CA VAL A 354 -9.12 2.99 15.38
C VAL A 354 -10.00 2.37 16.44
N LEU A 355 -9.41 2.09 17.61
CA LEU A 355 -10.11 1.55 18.78
C LEU A 355 -10.15 2.59 19.88
N GLY A 356 -11.26 2.68 20.59
CA GLY A 356 -11.42 3.57 21.73
C GLY A 356 -12.78 3.37 22.37
N ASP A 357 -12.84 3.60 23.68
CA ASP A 357 -14.12 3.54 24.39
C ASP A 357 -15.01 4.68 23.89
N HIS A 358 -16.24 4.33 23.49
CA HIS A 358 -17.28 5.26 23.03
C HIS A 358 -17.05 5.93 21.67
N LEU A 359 -16.23 5.36 20.79
CA LEU A 359 -16.15 5.84 19.41
C LEU A 359 -17.49 5.67 18.68
N SER A 360 -17.89 6.69 17.94
CA SER A 360 -19.08 6.66 17.07
C SER A 360 -18.70 7.06 15.64
N PRO A 361 -19.44 6.61 14.62
CA PRO A 361 -19.32 7.15 13.27
C PRO A 361 -19.49 8.67 13.32
N ASP A 362 -18.60 9.42 12.66
CA ASP A 362 -18.67 10.87 12.68
C ASP A 362 -19.65 11.40 11.63
N PRO A 363 -20.80 11.98 12.00
CA PRO A 363 -21.68 12.61 11.01
C PRO A 363 -21.05 13.83 10.34
N GLY A 364 -20.02 14.42 10.97
CA GLY A 364 -19.27 15.57 10.47
C GLY A 364 -18.10 15.21 9.58
N CYS A 365 -17.90 13.94 9.23
CA CYS A 365 -16.79 13.51 8.38
C CYS A 365 -17.28 12.48 7.38
N HIS A 366 -16.87 12.61 6.12
CA HIS A 366 -17.20 11.67 5.08
C HIS A 366 -16.01 11.44 4.16
N THR A 367 -15.64 10.16 4.00
CA THR A 367 -14.56 9.71 3.13
C THR A 367 -15.17 8.84 2.04
N THR A 368 -14.85 9.16 0.79
CA THR A 368 -15.07 8.32 -0.40
C THR A 368 -13.71 7.86 -0.93
N PRO A 369 -13.61 7.11 -2.03
CA PRO A 369 -12.31 6.75 -2.60
C PRO A 369 -11.50 7.92 -3.18
N GLN A 370 -12.18 8.98 -3.57
CA GLN A 370 -11.58 10.10 -4.30
C GLN A 370 -11.51 11.37 -3.46
N ALA A 371 -12.22 11.42 -2.32
CA ALA A 371 -12.28 12.61 -1.48
C ALA A 371 -12.45 12.31 0.01
N THR A 372 -11.96 13.23 0.84
CA THR A 372 -12.32 13.30 2.27
C THR A 372 -12.84 14.70 2.57
N LEU A 373 -14.02 14.78 3.17
CA LEU A 373 -14.64 16.02 3.62
C LEU A 373 -14.87 15.94 5.13
N TRP A 374 -14.54 17.00 5.87
CA TRP A 374 -14.89 17.08 7.29
C TRP A 374 -15.31 18.49 7.73
N ALA A 375 -16.19 18.54 8.71
CA ALA A 375 -16.70 19.76 9.32
C ALA A 375 -15.81 20.11 10.51
N HIS A 376 -14.90 21.06 10.25
CA HIS A 376 -14.16 21.74 11.31
C HIS A 376 -15.12 22.48 12.26
N ASP A 377 -16.05 23.23 11.67
CA ASP A 377 -17.12 23.88 12.42
C ASP A 377 -18.34 22.98 12.48
N ARG A 378 -18.69 22.48 13.68
CA ARG A 378 -19.78 21.50 13.86
C ARG A 378 -21.16 22.00 13.40
N GLY A 379 -21.36 23.31 13.29
CA GLY A 379 -22.57 23.88 12.69
C GLY A 379 -22.74 23.56 11.19
N LEU A 380 -21.69 23.08 10.52
CA LEU A 380 -21.71 22.70 9.10
C LEU A 380 -21.88 21.19 8.88
N VAL A 381 -21.96 20.38 9.94
CA VAL A 381 -22.16 18.91 9.86
C VAL A 381 -23.29 18.51 8.90
N PRO A 382 -24.48 19.15 8.89
CA PRO A 382 -25.55 18.78 7.96
C PRO A 382 -25.19 18.93 6.48
N LEU A 383 -24.12 19.67 6.15
CA LEU A 383 -23.71 19.96 4.77
C LEU A 383 -22.67 18.97 4.23
N ILE A 384 -22.06 18.13 5.08
CA ILE A 384 -20.99 17.22 4.66
C ILE A 384 -21.45 16.26 3.57
N LYS A 385 -22.57 15.56 3.79
CA LYS A 385 -23.09 14.59 2.83
C LYS A 385 -23.58 15.26 1.52
N PRO A 386 -24.39 16.33 1.55
CA PRO A 386 -24.75 17.06 0.33
C PRO A 386 -23.55 17.58 -0.46
N LEU A 387 -22.56 18.18 0.21
CA LEU A 387 -21.39 18.72 -0.47
C LEU A 387 -20.51 17.61 -1.05
N SER A 388 -20.35 16.49 -0.33
CA SER A 388 -19.56 15.35 -0.82
C SER A 388 -20.10 14.79 -2.13
N ALA A 389 -21.42 14.69 -2.29
CA ALA A 389 -22.03 14.25 -3.55
C ALA A 389 -21.68 15.20 -4.72
N GLN A 390 -21.68 16.52 -4.47
CA GLN A 390 -21.29 17.51 -5.49
C GLN A 390 -19.80 17.47 -5.79
N VAL A 391 -18.96 17.19 -4.79
CA VAL A 391 -17.51 17.01 -4.97
C VAL A 391 -17.24 15.78 -5.84
N GLY A 392 -17.93 14.66 -5.63
CA GLY A 392 -17.79 13.47 -6.48
C GLY A 392 -18.11 13.76 -7.95
N GLU A 393 -19.19 14.48 -8.24
CA GLU A 393 -19.50 14.92 -9.61
C GLU A 393 -18.43 15.87 -10.17
N GLY A 394 -17.90 16.78 -9.34
CA GLY A 394 -16.81 17.68 -9.73
C GLY A 394 -15.53 16.92 -10.11
N ILE A 395 -15.16 15.89 -9.33
CA ILE A 395 -14.00 15.03 -9.59
C ILE A 395 -14.18 14.27 -10.90
N LYS A 396 -15.37 13.69 -11.14
CA LYS A 396 -15.68 13.01 -12.39
C LYS A 396 -15.47 13.91 -13.60
N ARG A 397 -16.03 15.13 -13.57
CA ARG A 397 -15.88 16.11 -14.66
C ARG A 397 -14.45 16.58 -14.85
N ALA A 398 -13.72 16.79 -13.75
CA ALA A 398 -12.31 17.16 -13.81
C ALA A 398 -11.49 16.03 -14.45
N THR A 399 -11.79 14.77 -14.10
CA THR A 399 -11.13 13.58 -14.65
C THR A 399 -11.38 13.44 -16.15
N GLU A 400 -12.64 13.55 -16.59
CA GLU A 400 -13.00 13.49 -18.01
C GLU A 400 -12.29 14.56 -18.85
N ARG A 401 -12.02 15.72 -18.25
CA ARG A 401 -11.47 16.88 -18.98
C ARG A 401 -9.96 17.01 -18.90
N PHE A 402 -9.35 16.61 -17.79
CA PHE A 402 -7.94 16.88 -17.46
C PHE A 402 -7.15 15.62 -17.08
N GLY A 403 -7.77 14.45 -17.18
CA GLY A 403 -7.22 13.20 -16.67
C GLY A 403 -7.39 13.05 -15.16
N PRO A 404 -7.18 11.82 -14.63
CA PRO A 404 -7.34 11.52 -13.22
C PRO A 404 -6.41 12.39 -12.35
N ALA A 405 -6.86 12.69 -11.14
CA ALA A 405 -6.01 13.30 -10.14
C ALA A 405 -5.08 12.24 -9.55
N THR A 406 -3.81 12.59 -9.36
CA THR A 406 -2.81 11.70 -8.73
C THR A 406 -2.92 11.67 -7.20
N THR A 407 -3.85 12.45 -6.64
CA THR A 407 -4.08 12.57 -5.19
C THR A 407 -5.55 12.82 -4.92
N ARG A 408 -6.02 12.38 -3.76
CA ARG A 408 -7.40 12.53 -3.30
C ARG A 408 -7.69 13.97 -2.89
N VAL A 409 -8.93 14.39 -3.11
CA VAL A 409 -9.40 15.73 -2.76
C VAL A 409 -9.71 15.80 -1.26
N ALA A 410 -8.94 16.55 -0.48
CA ALA A 410 -9.22 16.77 0.94
C ALA A 410 -9.83 18.17 1.18
N ILE A 411 -11.00 18.23 1.82
CA ILE A 411 -11.73 19.50 2.04
C ILE A 411 -12.15 19.64 3.51
N ALA A 412 -11.74 20.75 4.12
CA ALA A 412 -12.14 21.14 5.47
C ALA A 412 -13.23 22.23 5.40
N LEU A 413 -14.34 22.05 6.11
CA LEU A 413 -15.41 23.05 6.21
C LEU A 413 -15.36 23.76 7.56
N GLY A 414 -15.03 25.04 7.54
CA GLY A 414 -15.00 25.91 8.72
C GLY A 414 -13.75 26.76 8.83
N GLY A 415 -13.64 27.50 9.92
CA GLY A 415 -12.61 28.50 10.13
C GLY A 415 -12.92 29.85 9.47
N ASP A 416 -11.97 30.78 9.62
CA ASP A 416 -12.18 32.19 9.30
C ASP A 416 -11.95 32.52 7.82
N HIS A 417 -11.10 31.77 7.14
CA HIS A 417 -10.66 32.07 5.77
C HIS A 417 -10.58 30.81 4.91
N SER A 418 -10.93 30.94 3.65
CA SER A 418 -10.75 29.89 2.66
C SER A 418 -9.33 29.94 2.10
N THR A 419 -8.66 28.79 2.05
CA THR A 419 -7.25 28.69 1.69
C THR A 419 -6.92 27.27 1.21
N VAL A 420 -5.71 27.06 0.72
CA VAL A 420 -5.19 25.71 0.44
C VAL A 420 -3.91 25.51 1.26
N GLU A 421 -3.92 24.53 2.16
CA GLU A 421 -2.79 24.19 3.03
C GLU A 421 -2.32 22.76 2.72
N GLY A 422 -1.11 22.63 2.18
CA GLY A 422 -0.65 21.34 1.65
C GLY A 422 -1.58 20.86 0.53
N HIS A 423 -2.24 19.72 0.76
CA HIS A 423 -3.22 19.11 -0.14
C HIS A 423 -4.68 19.32 0.29
N ILE A 424 -4.92 20.23 1.23
CA ILE A 424 -6.24 20.44 1.84
C ILE A 424 -6.80 21.78 1.42
N VAL A 425 -8.01 21.76 0.86
CA VAL A 425 -8.79 22.96 0.60
C VAL A 425 -9.64 23.29 1.82
N TRP A 426 -9.35 24.42 2.45
CA TRP A 426 -10.16 24.97 3.52
C TRP A 426 -11.22 25.90 2.94
N LEU A 427 -12.49 25.65 3.29
CA LEU A 427 -13.62 26.50 2.96
C LEU A 427 -14.17 27.12 4.24
N SER A 428 -14.06 28.44 4.34
CA SER A 428 -14.50 29.19 5.53
C SER A 428 -15.99 28.99 5.84
N THR A 429 -16.35 29.12 7.11
CA THR A 429 -17.76 29.03 7.53
C THR A 429 -18.66 30.04 6.81
N GLU A 430 -18.16 31.26 6.58
CA GLU A 430 -18.93 32.29 5.89
C GLU A 430 -19.20 31.91 4.43
N GLU A 431 -18.19 31.42 3.71
CA GLU A 431 -18.33 31.04 2.31
C GLU A 431 -19.28 29.85 2.12
N VAL A 432 -19.16 28.81 2.95
CA VAL A 432 -20.06 27.66 2.92
C VAL A 432 -21.51 28.09 3.18
N ARG A 433 -21.75 28.92 4.20
CA ARG A 433 -23.10 29.43 4.51
C ARG A 433 -23.65 30.31 3.39
N ARG A 434 -22.81 31.15 2.79
CA ARG A 434 -23.20 31.99 1.65
C ARG A 434 -23.59 31.15 0.45
N ALA A 435 -22.82 30.11 0.13
CA ALA A 435 -23.15 29.18 -0.95
C ALA A 435 -24.49 28.48 -0.71
N VAL A 436 -24.76 28.02 0.51
CA VAL A 436 -26.08 27.44 0.86
C VAL A 436 -27.19 28.47 0.71
N ALA A 437 -27.01 29.68 1.24
CA ALA A 437 -28.03 30.74 1.18
C ALA A 437 -28.35 31.22 -0.25
N THR A 438 -27.46 30.94 -1.21
CA THR A 438 -27.59 31.36 -2.61
C THR A 438 -27.74 30.18 -3.58
N ASP A 439 -27.95 28.97 -3.07
CA ASP A 439 -28.08 27.72 -3.85
C ASP A 439 -26.89 27.45 -4.79
N LYS A 440 -25.68 27.73 -4.29
CA LYS A 440 -24.40 27.64 -5.01
C LYS A 440 -23.47 26.57 -4.45
N LEU A 441 -24.01 25.55 -3.78
CA LEU A 441 -23.20 24.49 -3.17
C LEU A 441 -22.40 23.70 -4.23
N THR A 442 -22.98 23.48 -5.41
CA THR A 442 -22.29 22.83 -6.55
C THR A 442 -21.13 23.67 -7.06
N GLU A 443 -21.31 24.99 -7.21
CA GLU A 443 -20.23 25.90 -7.64
C GLU A 443 -19.06 25.86 -6.64
N LEU A 444 -19.38 25.85 -5.34
CA LEU A 444 -18.38 25.74 -4.27
C LEU A 444 -17.62 24.40 -4.31
N ALA A 445 -18.33 23.29 -4.57
CA ALA A 445 -17.71 21.98 -4.73
C ALA A 445 -16.73 21.95 -5.92
N TYR A 446 -17.13 22.50 -7.07
CA TYR A 446 -16.28 22.56 -8.26
C TYR A 446 -15.08 23.47 -8.06
N LEU A 447 -15.25 24.56 -7.30
CA LEU A 447 -14.13 25.40 -6.87
C LEU A 447 -13.13 24.59 -6.04
N ALA A 448 -13.59 23.86 -5.02
CA ALA A 448 -12.69 23.06 -4.19
C ALA A 448 -11.92 22.00 -4.99
N VAL A 449 -12.60 21.26 -5.87
CA VAL A 449 -11.95 20.27 -6.75
C VAL A 449 -10.93 20.93 -7.68
N SER A 450 -11.29 22.08 -8.25
CA SER A 450 -10.42 22.84 -9.16
C SER A 450 -9.16 23.35 -8.46
N LEU A 451 -9.31 23.92 -7.25
CA LEU A 451 -8.20 24.39 -6.44
C LEU A 451 -7.25 23.25 -6.09
N HIS A 452 -7.78 22.10 -5.64
CA HIS A 452 -6.97 20.90 -5.37
C HIS A 452 -6.15 20.48 -6.59
N HIS A 453 -6.80 20.36 -7.74
CA HIS A 453 -6.18 19.92 -8.97
C HIS A 453 -5.03 20.84 -9.44
N LEU A 454 -5.23 22.16 -9.37
CA LEU A 454 -4.18 23.13 -9.73
C LEU A 454 -3.03 23.14 -8.71
N TRP A 455 -3.34 23.15 -7.41
CA TRP A 455 -2.32 23.19 -6.36
C TRP A 455 -1.42 21.95 -6.36
N SER A 456 -2.00 20.76 -6.61
CA SER A 456 -1.25 19.51 -6.74
C SER A 456 -0.21 19.53 -7.87
N ARG A 457 -0.44 20.37 -8.89
CA ARG A 457 0.45 20.58 -10.05
C ARG A 457 1.37 21.79 -9.90
N GLY A 458 1.37 22.44 -8.73
CA GLY A 458 2.19 23.60 -8.42
C GLY A 458 1.61 24.95 -8.88
N GLU A 459 0.40 24.96 -9.46
CA GLU A 459 -0.28 26.20 -9.84
C GLU A 459 -1.06 26.76 -8.65
N ARG A 460 -0.55 27.84 -8.06
CA ARG A 460 -1.06 28.42 -6.80
C ARG A 460 -1.82 29.73 -7.02
N ASP A 461 -2.76 29.73 -7.96
CA ASP A 461 -3.62 30.89 -8.25
C ASP A 461 -5.11 30.56 -8.03
N TRP A 462 -5.72 31.28 -7.09
CA TRP A 462 -7.14 31.12 -6.76
C TRP A 462 -8.04 31.48 -7.94
N ARG A 463 -7.68 32.51 -8.71
CA ARG A 463 -8.48 32.96 -9.87
C ARG A 463 -8.49 31.93 -10.98
N ALA A 464 -7.37 31.23 -11.16
CA ALA A 464 -7.29 30.09 -12.07
C ALA A 464 -8.24 28.98 -11.59
N GLY A 465 -8.27 28.69 -10.28
CA GLY A 465 -9.23 27.77 -9.66
C GLY A 465 -10.69 28.13 -9.94
N GLU A 466 -11.07 29.41 -9.76
CA GLU A 466 -12.42 29.88 -10.09
C GLU A 466 -12.76 29.77 -11.57
N ALA A 467 -11.81 30.08 -12.46
CA ALA A 467 -12.01 29.95 -13.90
C ALA A 467 -12.21 28.49 -14.31
N LEU A 468 -11.42 27.59 -13.72
CA LEU A 468 -11.53 26.15 -13.91
C LEU A 468 -12.88 25.63 -13.39
N ALA A 469 -13.30 26.05 -12.21
CA ALA A 469 -14.59 25.68 -11.62
C ALA A 469 -15.77 26.09 -12.50
N ARG A 470 -15.75 27.33 -13.03
CA ARG A 470 -16.75 27.78 -14.01
C ARG A 470 -16.76 26.90 -15.25
N SER A 471 -15.59 26.43 -15.70
CA SER A 471 -15.48 25.55 -16.86
C SER A 471 -16.07 24.16 -16.62
N LEU A 472 -16.00 23.63 -15.39
CA LEU A 472 -16.62 22.37 -14.97
C LEU A 472 -18.15 22.50 -14.84
N ALA A 473 -18.64 23.69 -14.51
CA ALA A 473 -20.07 23.99 -14.43
C ALA A 473 -20.77 24.06 -15.80
N LEU A 474 -20.03 24.26 -16.89
CA LEU A 474 -20.59 24.21 -18.23
C LEU A 474 -20.94 22.75 -18.57
N GLU A 475 -22.17 22.50 -19.03
CA GLU A 475 -22.55 21.18 -19.56
C GLU A 475 -21.59 20.73 -20.66
N PRO A 476 -21.28 19.42 -20.77
CA PRO A 476 -20.55 18.91 -21.91
C PRO A 476 -21.30 19.33 -23.17
N ARG A 477 -20.67 20.11 -24.04
CA ARG A 477 -21.21 20.30 -25.39
C ARG A 477 -21.30 18.90 -25.98
N ALA A 478 -22.52 18.44 -26.26
CA ALA A 478 -22.74 17.23 -27.02
C ALA A 478 -21.78 17.29 -28.21
N SER A 479 -20.85 16.34 -28.27
CA SER A 479 -19.91 16.22 -29.37
C SER A 479 -20.73 16.26 -30.65
N ALA A 480 -20.52 17.29 -31.47
CA ALA A 480 -21.16 17.37 -32.76
C ALA A 480 -20.87 16.04 -33.48
N PRO A 481 -21.87 15.39 -34.10
CA PRO A 481 -21.65 14.12 -34.77
C PRO A 481 -20.48 14.28 -35.73
N GLU A 482 -19.51 13.36 -35.67
CA GLU A 482 -18.40 13.34 -36.61
C GLU A 482 -18.96 13.42 -38.03
N PRO A 483 -18.45 14.35 -38.87
CA PRO A 483 -18.85 14.36 -40.26
C PRO A 483 -18.45 13.02 -40.88
N SER A 484 -19.43 12.31 -41.44
CA SER A 484 -19.19 11.05 -42.14
C SER A 484 -18.05 11.24 -43.14
N PRO A 485 -17.07 10.31 -43.19
CA PRO A 485 -16.00 10.39 -44.18
C PRO A 485 -16.59 10.33 -45.61
N PRO A 486 -15.98 11.04 -46.58
CA PRO A 486 -16.50 11.21 -47.93
C PRO A 486 -16.55 9.92 -48.76
#